data_AF-A0A6M1N715-F1
#
_entry.id   AF-A0A6M1N715-F1
#
_cell.length_a   1.000
_cell.length_b   1.000
_cell.length_c   1.000
_cell.angle_alpha   90.00
_cell.angle_beta   90.00
_cell.angle_gamma   90.00
#
_symmetry.space_group_name_H-M   'P 1'
#
loop_
_entity.id
_entity.type
_entity.pdbx_description
1 polymer ?
#
loop_
_entity_poly.entity_id
_entity_poly.type
_entity_poly.pdbx_seq_one_letter_code
_entity_poly.pdbx_strand_id
1 'polypeptide(L)'
;MKQLILVDSVNIGSFMFQGYILESSKKQVAYGIYVDTLKNPLLYFERSTGNTVGLQINEGLVEYISKKSNASLKEREQYFNAFLTFVVESEKKAAYMAFKGEKMEYLSNSKYLVQIRGMYLGSAESINVE
;
A
#
# COMPACT_ATOMS: atom_id res chain seq x y z
N MET A 1 11.22 -10.65 7.18
CA MET A 1 11.27 -10.07 5.82
C MET A 1 12.54 -9.24 5.71
N LYS A 2 13.23 -9.28 4.57
CA LYS A 2 14.43 -8.48 4.34
C LYS A 2 14.20 -7.58 3.13
N GLN A 3 14.24 -6.27 3.31
CA GLN A 3 14.22 -5.30 2.21
C GLN A 3 15.51 -5.47 1.40
N LEU A 4 15.38 -5.69 0.10
CA LEU A 4 16.54 -5.95 -0.78
C LEU A 4 16.83 -4.74 -1.67
N ILE A 5 15.81 -4.21 -2.34
CA ILE A 5 15.96 -3.14 -3.33
C ILE A 5 14.84 -2.13 -3.13
N LEU A 6 15.20 -0.85 -2.96
CA LEU A 6 14.25 0.26 -3.07
C LEU A 6 13.94 0.48 -4.55
N VAL A 7 12.67 0.35 -4.92
CA VAL A 7 12.20 0.48 -6.31
C VAL A 7 11.62 1.86 -6.58
N ASP A 8 10.90 2.42 -5.61
CA ASP A 8 10.27 3.71 -5.78
C ASP A 8 9.98 4.39 -4.43
N SER A 9 9.82 5.71 -4.45
CA SER A 9 9.41 6.46 -3.27
C SER A 9 8.66 7.73 -3.64
N VAL A 10 7.64 8.07 -2.85
CA VAL A 10 6.86 9.30 -3.05
C VAL A 10 6.46 9.89 -1.70
N ASN A 11 6.44 11.22 -1.61
CA ASN A 11 5.87 11.92 -0.47
C ASN A 11 4.41 12.28 -0.78
N ILE A 12 3.50 11.88 0.10
CA ILE A 12 2.07 12.16 -0.02
C ILE A 12 1.59 12.71 1.32
N GLY A 13 1.22 13.99 1.33
CA GLY A 13 0.97 14.71 2.58
C GLY A 13 2.21 14.70 3.48
N SER A 14 2.04 14.25 4.72
CA SER A 14 3.11 14.15 5.71
C SER A 14 3.84 12.79 5.74
N PHE A 15 3.50 11.87 4.83
CA PHE A 15 4.01 10.50 4.83
C PHE A 15 4.90 10.22 3.63
N MET A 16 5.98 9.49 3.88
CA MET A 16 6.84 8.97 2.81
C MET A 16 6.45 7.52 2.51
N PHE A 17 6.03 7.25 1.28
CA PHE A 17 5.74 5.90 0.82
C PHE A 17 6.95 5.36 0.06
N GLN A 18 7.31 4.10 0.32
CA GLN A 18 8.48 3.47 -0.28
C GLN A 18 8.17 2.05 -0.74
N GLY A 19 8.37 1.77 -2.02
CA GLY A 19 8.19 0.46 -2.63
C GLY A 19 9.50 -0.33 -2.63
N TYR A 20 9.48 -1.56 -2.12
CA TYR A 20 10.65 -2.43 -2.03
C TYR A 20 10.40 -3.80 -2.65
N ILE A 21 11.40 -4.31 -3.36
CA ILE A 21 11.54 -5.77 -3.55
C ILE A 21 12.15 -6.33 -2.28
N LEU A 22 11.55 -7.40 -1.77
CA LEU A 22 11.91 -7.98 -0.49
C LEU A 22 11.91 -9.50 -0.54
N GLU A 23 12.65 -10.11 0.38
CA GLU A 23 12.59 -11.55 0.62
C GLU A 23 11.58 -11.83 1.74
N SER A 24 10.57 -12.66 1.42
CA SER A 24 9.54 -13.07 2.38
C SER A 24 10.09 -14.08 3.39
N SER A 25 9.30 -14.38 4.44
CA SER A 25 9.65 -15.44 5.40
C SER A 25 9.80 -16.82 4.75
N LYS A 26 9.18 -17.03 3.58
CA LYS A 26 9.28 -18.25 2.78
C LYS A 26 10.47 -18.25 1.82
N LYS A 27 11.38 -17.26 1.92
CA LYS A 27 12.51 -17.05 0.99
C LYS A 27 12.08 -16.85 -0.46
N GLN A 28 10.89 -16.29 -0.66
CA GLN A 28 10.36 -15.97 -1.97
C GLN A 28 10.51 -14.47 -2.23
N VAL A 29 10.68 -14.12 -3.51
CA VAL A 29 10.62 -12.72 -3.94
C VAL A 29 9.21 -12.21 -3.75
N ALA A 30 9.10 -11.09 -3.05
CA ALA A 30 7.85 -10.39 -2.80
C ALA A 30 8.06 -8.89 -3.01
N TYR A 31 6.96 -8.13 -3.01
CA TYR A 31 6.99 -6.68 -3.10
C TYR A 31 6.21 -6.06 -1.93
N GLY A 32 6.73 -4.99 -1.34
CA GLY A 32 6.10 -4.33 -0.21
C GLY A 32 6.14 -2.82 -0.35
N ILE A 33 5.02 -2.16 -0.06
CA ILE A 33 4.95 -0.71 0.07
C ILE A 33 4.94 -0.38 1.56
N TYR A 34 5.91 0.41 1.97
CA TYR A 34 6.13 0.84 3.34
C TYR A 34 5.77 2.31 3.51
N VAL A 35 5.52 2.72 4.74
CA VAL A 35 5.19 4.09 5.13
C VAL A 35 6.20 4.52 6.17
N ASP A 36 6.82 5.66 5.95
CA ASP A 36 7.90 6.23 6.75
C ASP A 36 8.98 5.18 7.05
N THR A 37 9.44 5.10 8.30
CA THR A 37 10.43 4.12 8.76
C THR A 37 9.79 2.90 9.42
N LEU A 38 8.52 2.60 9.12
CA LEU A 38 7.80 1.49 9.75
C LEU A 38 8.32 0.14 9.26
N LYS A 39 8.44 -0.83 10.18
CA LYS A 39 9.00 -2.15 9.89
C LYS A 39 8.08 -3.08 9.09
N ASN A 40 6.78 -2.79 9.08
CA ASN A 40 5.77 -3.60 8.42
C ASN A 40 5.28 -2.89 7.15
N PRO A 41 5.08 -3.61 6.04
CA PRO A 41 4.51 -3.02 4.84
C PRO A 41 3.04 -2.65 5.07
N LEU A 42 2.63 -1.52 4.49
CA LEU A 42 1.24 -1.14 4.32
C LEU A 42 0.55 -2.05 3.30
N LEU A 43 1.20 -2.28 2.16
CA LEU A 43 0.75 -3.21 1.13
C LEU A 43 1.82 -4.25 0.87
N TYR A 44 1.41 -5.50 0.73
CA TYR A 44 2.30 -6.62 0.55
C TYR A 44 1.81 -7.54 -0.56
N PHE A 45 2.65 -7.78 -1.55
CA PHE A 45 2.40 -8.64 -2.70
C PHE A 45 3.27 -9.89 -2.57
N GLU A 46 2.65 -11.05 -2.47
CA GLU A 46 3.34 -12.35 -2.39
C GLU A 46 2.71 -13.34 -3.36
N ARG A 47 3.54 -14.21 -3.96
CA ARG A 47 3.04 -15.33 -4.75
C ARG A 47 2.13 -16.23 -3.90
N SER A 48 0.92 -16.45 -4.39
CA SER A 48 -0.01 -17.41 -3.82
C SER A 48 0.17 -18.78 -4.47
N THR A 49 -0.67 -19.75 -4.11
CA THR A 49 -0.73 -21.05 -4.78
C THR A 49 -1.38 -20.92 -6.16
N GLY A 50 -0.71 -21.43 -7.20
CA GLY A 50 -1.01 -21.11 -8.60
C GLY A 50 -0.25 -19.86 -9.04
N ASN A 51 -0.09 -19.62 -10.35
CA ASN A 51 0.68 -18.49 -10.91
C ASN A 51 0.00 -17.11 -10.67
N THR A 52 -0.43 -16.84 -9.43
CA THR A 52 -1.13 -15.64 -9.00
C THR A 52 -0.34 -14.96 -7.88
N VAL A 53 -0.32 -13.63 -7.91
CA VAL A 53 0.24 -12.81 -6.83
C VAL A 53 -0.92 -12.24 -6.03
N GLY A 54 -0.98 -12.55 -4.74
CA GLY A 54 -2.00 -12.05 -3.82
C GLY A 54 -1.56 -10.75 -3.16
N LEU A 55 -2.53 -9.87 -2.90
CA LEU A 55 -2.36 -8.61 -2.20
C LEU A 55 -2.84 -8.72 -0.74
N GLN A 56 -2.01 -8.27 0.19
CA GLN A 56 -2.33 -8.11 1.61
C GLN A 56 -2.18 -6.64 2.01
N ILE A 57 -3.10 -6.17 2.86
CA ILE A 57 -3.12 -4.79 3.36
C ILE A 57 -3.04 -4.82 4.87
N ASN A 58 -2.22 -3.95 5.43
CA ASN A 58 -2.16 -3.72 6.86
C ASN A 58 -3.15 -2.61 7.23
N GLU A 59 -4.37 -3.01 7.60
CA GLU A 59 -5.46 -2.09 7.97
C GLU A 59 -5.07 -1.17 9.13
N GLY A 60 -4.28 -1.66 10.10
CA GLY A 60 -3.78 -0.84 11.21
C GLY A 60 -2.87 0.30 10.76
N LEU A 61 -2.12 0.12 9.66
CA LEU A 61 -1.32 1.19 9.07
C LEU A 61 -2.17 2.17 8.25
N VAL A 62 -3.26 1.71 7.62
CA VAL A 62 -4.23 2.60 6.96
C VAL A 62 -4.88 3.52 8.00
N GLU A 63 -5.31 2.95 9.13
CA GLU A 63 -5.85 3.73 10.25
C GLU A 63 -4.82 4.70 10.84
N TYR A 64 -3.56 4.26 10.97
CA TYR A 64 -2.48 5.13 11.45
C TYR A 64 -2.34 6.38 10.58
N ILE A 65 -2.32 6.21 9.25
CA ILE A 65 -2.24 7.34 8.29
C ILE A 65 -3.45 8.27 8.46
N SER A 66 -4.65 7.70 8.54
CA SER A 66 -5.90 8.47 8.70
C SER A 66 -5.92 9.29 10.00
N LYS A 67 -5.47 8.69 11.12
CA LYS A 67 -5.43 9.33 12.45
C LYS A 67 -4.32 10.37 12.59
N LYS A 68 -3.19 10.19 11.90
CA LYS A 68 -2.04 11.10 11.97
C LYS A 68 -2.08 12.22 10.93
N SER A 69 -2.99 12.13 9.97
CA SER A 69 -3.21 13.16 8.98
C SER A 69 -4.09 14.29 9.54
N ASN A 70 -3.51 15.47 9.72
CA ASN A 70 -4.25 16.70 10.02
C ASN A 70 -4.90 17.33 8.77
N ALA A 71 -4.93 16.61 7.65
CA ALA A 71 -5.46 17.10 6.39
C ALA A 71 -6.99 17.17 6.39
N SER A 72 -7.53 18.18 5.71
CA SER A 72 -8.96 18.31 5.43
C SER A 72 -9.47 17.14 4.58
N LEU A 73 -10.79 16.91 4.54
CA LEU A 73 -11.39 15.86 3.71
C LEU A 73 -10.98 15.98 2.23
N LYS A 74 -10.93 17.20 1.70
CA LYS A 74 -10.52 17.47 0.32
C LYS A 74 -9.07 17.08 0.06
N GLU A 75 -8.17 17.40 0.99
CA GLU A 75 -6.76 17.01 0.91
C GLU A 75 -6.59 15.50 1.07
N ARG A 76 -7.36 14.87 1.96
CA ARG A 76 -7.37 13.40 2.12
C ARG A 76 -7.79 12.69 0.83
N GLU A 77 -8.77 13.21 0.10
CA GLU A 77 -9.13 12.67 -1.22
C GLU A 77 -8.00 12.82 -2.24
N GLN A 78 -7.34 13.97 -2.27
CA GLN A 78 -6.18 14.18 -3.15
C GLN A 78 -5.02 13.24 -2.81
N TYR A 79 -4.72 13.06 -1.52
CA TYR A 79 -3.68 12.16 -1.05
C TYR A 79 -4.02 10.71 -1.33
N PHE A 80 -5.28 10.31 -1.16
CA PHE A 80 -5.73 8.97 -1.52
C PHE A 80 -5.58 8.69 -3.02
N ASN A 81 -5.93 9.66 -3.88
CA ASN A 81 -5.74 9.52 -5.32
C ASN A 81 -4.26 9.42 -5.70
N ALA A 82 -3.40 10.25 -5.11
CA ALA A 82 -1.95 10.16 -5.31
C ALA A 82 -1.38 8.82 -4.84
N PHE A 83 -1.86 8.33 -3.70
CA PHE A 83 -1.48 7.01 -3.17
C PHE A 83 -1.90 5.91 -4.13
N LEU A 84 -3.13 5.94 -4.64
CA LEU A 84 -3.62 4.95 -5.58
C LEU A 84 -2.79 4.94 -6.87
N THR A 85 -2.46 6.11 -7.43
CA THR A 85 -1.57 6.20 -8.60
C THR A 85 -0.22 5.56 -8.31
N PHE A 86 0.39 5.89 -7.17
CA PHE A 86 1.67 5.31 -6.76
C PHE A 86 1.61 3.77 -6.63
N VAL A 87 0.53 3.23 -6.05
CA VAL A 87 0.37 1.78 -5.93
C VAL A 87 0.25 1.12 -7.29
N VAL A 88 -0.57 1.66 -8.20
CA VAL A 88 -0.74 1.10 -9.54
C VAL A 88 0.56 1.14 -10.34
N GLU A 89 1.36 2.19 -10.21
CA GLU A 89 2.68 2.27 -10.85
C GLU A 89 3.67 1.29 -10.23
N SER A 90 3.67 1.18 -8.89
CA SER A 90 4.46 0.20 -8.15
C SER A 90 4.12 -1.24 -8.52
N GLU A 91 2.83 -1.56 -8.73
CA GLU A 91 2.38 -2.88 -9.18
C GLU A 91 2.97 -3.24 -10.54
N LYS A 92 2.96 -2.29 -11.50
CA LYS A 92 3.57 -2.51 -12.82
C LYS A 92 5.09 -2.75 -12.71
N LYS A 93 5.76 -2.00 -11.85
CA LYS A 93 7.20 -2.18 -11.58
C LYS A 93 7.47 -3.54 -10.92
N ALA A 94 6.65 -3.94 -9.95
CA ALA A 94 6.73 -5.23 -9.28
C ALA A 94 6.49 -6.40 -10.27
N ALA A 95 5.48 -6.29 -11.14
CA ALA A 95 5.20 -7.28 -12.18
C ALA A 95 6.42 -7.52 -13.08
N TYR A 96 7.08 -6.43 -13.49
CA TYR A 96 8.25 -6.47 -14.35
C TYR A 96 9.51 -6.99 -13.63
N MET A 97 9.80 -6.48 -12.44
CA MET A 97 11.07 -6.70 -11.75
C MET A 97 11.06 -7.92 -10.81
N ALA A 98 9.96 -8.15 -10.10
CA ALA A 98 9.85 -9.17 -9.07
C ALA A 98 9.18 -10.46 -9.57
N PHE A 99 8.16 -10.32 -10.42
CA PHE A 99 7.28 -11.43 -10.79
C PHE A 99 7.36 -11.85 -12.27
N LYS A 100 8.27 -11.25 -13.06
CA LYS A 100 8.56 -11.61 -14.47
C LYS A 100 7.31 -11.74 -15.37
N GLY A 101 6.29 -10.91 -15.17
CA GLY A 101 5.06 -10.93 -15.96
C GLY A 101 4.02 -11.99 -15.57
N GLU A 102 4.12 -12.58 -14.37
CA GLU A 102 3.05 -13.41 -13.81
C GLU A 102 1.73 -12.63 -13.63
N LYS A 103 0.61 -13.36 -13.60
CA LYS A 103 -0.72 -12.77 -13.48
C LYS A 103 -0.92 -12.23 -12.06
N MET A 104 -0.80 -10.91 -11.90
CA MET A 104 -1.02 -10.24 -10.62
C MET A 104 -2.51 -10.01 -10.36
N GLU A 105 -2.93 -10.16 -9.09
CA GLU A 105 -4.16 -9.53 -8.61
C GLU A 105 -3.86 -8.05 -8.37
N TYR A 106 -4.45 -7.18 -9.20
CA TYR A 106 -4.24 -5.75 -9.11
C TYR A 106 -5.15 -5.13 -8.04
N LEU A 107 -4.61 -4.23 -7.21
CA LEU A 107 -5.39 -3.46 -6.24
C LEU A 107 -6.56 -2.75 -6.92
N SER A 108 -6.33 -2.24 -8.15
CA SER A 108 -7.33 -1.56 -8.98
C SER A 108 -8.58 -2.41 -9.29
N ASN A 109 -8.46 -3.73 -9.28
CA ASN A 109 -9.55 -4.67 -9.53
C ASN A 109 -10.12 -5.29 -8.25
N SER A 110 -9.66 -4.85 -7.08
CA SER A 110 -9.94 -5.53 -5.82
C SER A 110 -10.95 -4.77 -4.96
N LYS A 111 -11.81 -5.52 -4.26
CA LYS A 111 -12.70 -5.03 -3.19
C LYS A 111 -11.96 -4.24 -2.10
N TYR A 112 -10.65 -4.41 -2.00
CA TYR A 112 -9.81 -3.73 -1.03
C TYR A 112 -9.68 -2.23 -1.29
N LEU A 113 -9.82 -1.78 -2.54
CA LEU A 113 -9.78 -0.36 -2.89
C LEU A 113 -10.85 0.45 -2.14
N VAL A 114 -12.06 -0.11 -2.06
CA VAL A 114 -13.19 0.49 -1.34
C VAL A 114 -12.92 0.53 0.16
N GLN A 115 -12.33 -0.54 0.70
CA GLN A 115 -11.99 -0.65 2.12
C GLN A 115 -10.90 0.34 2.53
N ILE A 116 -9.79 0.43 1.78
CA ILE A 116 -8.72 1.40 2.04
C ILE A 116 -9.26 2.81 1.92
N ARG A 117 -10.09 3.11 0.90
CA ARG A 117 -10.69 4.43 0.74
C ARG A 117 -11.52 4.82 1.96
N GLY A 118 -12.39 3.92 2.44
CA GLY A 118 -13.22 4.16 3.62
C GLY A 118 -12.39 4.42 4.88
N MET A 119 -11.35 3.61 5.13
CA MET A 119 -10.46 3.79 6.27
C MET A 119 -9.62 5.07 6.18
N TYR A 120 -9.13 5.40 4.97
CA TYR A 120 -8.25 6.54 4.71
C TYR A 120 -8.98 7.88 4.81
N LEU A 121 -10.19 7.97 4.26
CA LEU A 121 -11.03 9.16 4.40
C LEU A 121 -11.57 9.29 5.84
N GLY A 122 -11.61 8.16 6.56
CA GLY A 122 -12.32 8.01 7.81
C GLY A 122 -13.80 7.85 7.49
N SER A 123 -14.44 6.80 8.01
CA SER A 123 -15.89 6.83 8.21
C SER A 123 -16.22 8.17 8.88
N ALA A 124 -17.23 8.88 8.40
CA ALA A 124 -17.66 10.19 8.87
C ALA A 124 -18.18 10.20 10.33
N GLU A 125 -17.70 9.32 11.20
CA GLU A 125 -18.14 9.17 12.58
C GLU A 125 -16.92 9.16 13.50
N SER A 126 -16.49 10.36 13.89
CA SER A 126 -15.95 10.70 15.21
C SER A 126 -15.79 12.22 15.30
N ILE A 127 -16.87 12.97 15.04
CA ILE A 127 -17.06 14.26 15.71
C ILE A 127 -18.00 13.96 16.87
N ASN A 128 -17.44 13.48 17.98
CA ASN A 128 -18.11 13.56 19.28
C ASN A 128 -17.35 14.60 20.10
N VAL A 129 -17.97 15.79 20.09
CA VAL A 129 -18.22 16.69 21.22
C VAL A 129 -17.36 16.46 22.47
N GLU A 130 -16.50 17.43 22.77
CA GLU A 130 -16.50 18.16 24.05
C GLU A 130 -16.32 19.66 23.78
#